data_AF-A0A973SS29-F1
#
_entry.id   AF-A0A973SS29-F1
#
_cell.length_a   1.000
_cell.length_b   1.000
_cell.length_c   1.000
_cell.angle_alpha   90.00
_cell.angle_beta   90.00
_cell.angle_gamma   90.00
#
_symmetry.space_group_name_H-M   'P 1'
#
loop_
_entity.id
_entity.type
_entity.pdbx_description
1 polymer ?
#
loop_
_entity_poly.entity_id
_entity_poly.type
_entity_poly.pdbx_seq_one_letter_code
_entity_poly.pdbx_strand_id
1 'polypeptide(L)'
;MLVTVEVEVRADEPVVVFVLRDGLVINVVPVDDRPGEWQRVTVEDRIDRPGYYRAEVHADPGRNDPRFWASSLRDHSSLRAAGNPVWVR
;
A
#
# COMPACT_ATOMS: atom_id res chain seq x y z
N MET A 1 -12.42 -0.86 -17.71
CA MET A 1 -12.81 0.36 -16.96
C MET A 1 -11.56 0.97 -16.37
N LEU A 2 -11.42 2.30 -16.40
CA LEU A 2 -10.35 3.00 -15.70
C LEU A 2 -10.86 3.39 -14.31
N VAL A 3 -10.11 3.08 -13.27
CA VAL A 3 -10.36 3.51 -11.90
C VAL A 3 -9.20 4.39 -11.46
N THR A 4 -9.52 5.51 -10.82
CA THR A 4 -8.55 6.43 -10.23
C THR A 4 -8.73 6.40 -8.72
N VAL A 5 -7.64 6.08 -8.01
CA VAL A 5 -7.57 6.14 -6.55
C VAL A 5 -6.78 7.38 -6.19
N GLU A 6 -7.44 8.32 -5.50
CA GLU A 6 -6.81 9.53 -4.98
C GLU A 6 -6.71 9.43 -3.45
N VAL A 7 -5.51 9.65 -2.94
CA VAL A 7 -5.22 9.64 -1.50
C VAL A 7 -4.60 10.97 -1.14
N GLU A 8 -5.25 11.73 -0.25
CA GLU A 8 -4.67 12.92 0.37
C GLU A 8 -3.99 12.52 1.67
N VAL A 9 -2.72 12.86 1.80
CA VAL A 9 -1.86 12.47 2.91
C VAL A 9 -1.12 13.69 3.44
N ARG A 10 -1.03 13.78 4.76
CA ARG A 10 -0.18 14.73 5.48
C ARG A 10 0.51 13.98 6.60
N ALA A 11 1.83 14.05 6.63
CA ALA A 11 2.66 13.40 7.63
C ALA A 11 3.85 14.31 7.98
N ASP A 12 4.36 14.17 9.20
CA ASP A 12 5.57 14.88 9.65
C ASP A 12 6.85 14.04 9.42
N GLU A 13 6.68 12.76 9.05
CA GLU A 13 7.73 11.80 8.74
C GLU A 13 7.51 11.17 7.35
N PRO A 14 8.55 10.62 6.71
CA PRO A 14 8.41 9.91 5.44
C PRO A 14 7.38 8.78 5.53
N VAL A 15 6.47 8.74 4.58
CA VAL A 15 5.41 7.71 4.48
C VAL A 15 5.29 7.16 3.07
N VAL A 16 4.64 6.02 2.97
CA VAL A 16 4.37 5.30 1.73
C VAL A 16 2.92 4.84 1.70
N VAL A 17 2.29 5.00 0.55
CA VAL A 17 0.89 4.63 0.30
C VAL A 17 0.84 3.31 -0.44
N PHE A 18 0.26 2.30 0.19
CA PHE A 18 -0.11 1.06 -0.46
C PHE A 18 -1.51 1.19 -1.02
N VAL A 19 -1.67 0.85 -2.29
CA VAL A 19 -2.98 0.70 -2.92
C VAL A 19 -3.21 -0.78 -3.17
N LEU A 20 -4.30 -1.30 -2.61
CA LEU A 20 -4.72 -2.68 -2.73
C LEU A 20 -6.03 -2.77 -3.52
N ARG A 21 -6.16 -3.85 -4.30
CA ARG A 21 -7.41 -4.29 -4.93
C ARG A 21 -7.67 -5.74 -4.56
N ASP A 22 -8.84 -6.01 -3.98
CA ASP A 22 -9.26 -7.34 -3.53
C ASP A 22 -8.23 -8.01 -2.59
N GLY A 23 -7.54 -7.22 -1.78
CA GLY A 23 -6.51 -7.67 -0.85
C GLY A 23 -5.11 -7.86 -1.46
N LEU A 24 -4.93 -7.59 -2.75
CA LEU A 24 -3.63 -7.64 -3.43
C LEU A 24 -3.06 -6.24 -3.57
N VAL A 25 -1.78 -6.05 -3.24
CA VAL A 25 -1.05 -4.80 -3.48
C VAL A 25 -0.89 -4.60 -4.99
N ILE A 26 -1.45 -3.52 -5.52
CA ILE A 26 -1.33 -3.15 -6.94
C ILE A 26 -0.37 -1.98 -7.16
N ASN A 27 -0.13 -1.16 -6.12
CA ASN A 27 0.82 -0.07 -6.18
C ASN A 27 1.38 0.26 -4.78
N VAL A 28 2.60 0.77 -4.76
CA VAL A 28 3.30 1.26 -3.57
C VAL A 28 3.93 2.59 -3.96
N VAL A 29 3.39 3.68 -3.42
CA VAL A 29 3.79 5.03 -3.80
C VAL A 29 4.47 5.71 -2.62
N PRO A 30 5.80 5.92 -2.66
CA PRO A 30 6.49 6.76 -1.70
C PRO A 30 5.96 8.20 -1.80
N VAL A 31 5.65 8.80 -0.65
CA VAL A 31 5.26 10.21 -0.58
C VAL A 31 6.52 11.06 -0.45
N ASP A 32 6.54 12.23 -1.09
CA ASP A 32 7.68 13.14 -0.97
C ASP A 32 7.90 13.59 0.47
N ASP A 33 9.16 13.77 0.85
CA ASP A 33 9.55 14.20 2.19
C ASP A 33 9.29 15.71 2.35
N ARG A 34 8.02 16.05 2.61
CA ARG A 34 7.53 17.41 2.86
C ARG A 34 6.73 17.43 4.16
N PRO A 35 7.42 17.50 5.32
CA PRO A 35 6.79 17.41 6.63
C PRO A 35 5.68 18.44 6.84
N GLY A 36 4.52 17.99 7.28
CA GLY A 36 3.38 18.85 7.60
C GLY A 36 2.60 19.39 6.39
N GLU A 37 3.06 19.13 5.16
CA GLU A 37 2.36 19.52 3.93
C GLU A 37 1.35 18.48 3.48
N TRP A 38 0.20 18.93 2.97
CA TRP A 38 -0.74 18.06 2.28
C TRP A 38 -0.21 17.69 0.90
N GLN A 39 -0.30 16.40 0.58
CA GLN A 39 0.15 15.84 -0.68
C GLN A 39 -0.93 14.92 -1.23
N ARG A 40 -1.07 14.90 -2.56
CA ARG A 40 -2.00 14.02 -3.26
C ARG A 40 -1.22 12.93 -3.97
N VAL A 41 -1.57 11.69 -3.68
CA VAL A 41 -1.13 10.49 -4.39
C VAL A 41 -2.26 10.03 -5.30
N THR A 42 -1.94 9.83 -6.57
CA THR A 42 -2.89 9.33 -7.57
C THR A 42 -2.38 8.03 -8.16
N VAL A 43 -3.22 6.99 -8.11
CA VAL A 43 -2.95 5.69 -8.75
C VAL A 43 -4.06 5.38 -9.73
N GLU A 44 -3.67 5.01 -10.94
CA GLU A 44 -4.59 4.55 -11.98
C GLU A 44 -4.53 3.03 -12.09
N ASP A 45 -5.70 2.40 -12.15
CA ASP A 45 -5.84 0.96 -12.37
C ASP A 45 -6.82 0.67 -13.51
N ARG A 46 -6.41 -0.22 -14.41
CA ARG A 46 -7.24 -0.67 -15.54
C ARG A 46 -7.79 -2.05 -15.23
N ILE A 47 -9.11 -2.13 -15.11
CA ILE A 47 -9.80 -3.34 -14.67
C ILE A 47 -10.79 -3.84 -15.72
N ASP A 48 -10.92 -5.16 -15.81
CA ASP A 48 -11.89 -5.86 -16.66
C ASP A 48 -13.18 -6.23 -15.90
N ARG A 49 -13.13 -6.25 -14.56
CA ARG A 49 -14.26 -6.48 -13.64
C ARG A 49 -14.20 -5.54 -12.42
N PRO A 50 -15.32 -5.29 -11.73
CA PRO A 50 -15.32 -4.53 -10.48
C PRO A 50 -14.44 -5.20 -9.41
N GLY A 51 -13.83 -4.39 -8.55
CA GLY A 51 -13.01 -4.85 -7.41
C GLY A 51 -13.11 -3.86 -6.25
N TYR A 52 -12.69 -4.30 -5.06
CA TYR A 52 -12.72 -3.50 -3.84
C TYR A 52 -11.34 -2.92 -3.56
N TYR A 53 -11.27 -1.59 -3.39
CA TYR A 53 -10.02 -0.88 -3.17
C TYR A 53 -9.82 -0.53 -1.69
N ARG A 54 -8.57 -0.60 -1.25
CA ARG A 54 -8.12 -0.10 0.05
C ARG A 54 -6.80 0.64 -0.14
N ALA A 55 -6.68 1.81 0.48
CA ALA A 55 -5.42 2.51 0.61
C ALA A 55 -4.94 2.42 2.06
N GLU A 56 -3.64 2.19 2.24
CA GLU A 56 -3.00 2.16 3.56
C GLU A 56 -1.76 3.06 3.55
N VAL A 57 -1.61 3.86 4.59
CA VAL A 57 -0.45 4.74 4.78
C VAL A 57 0.41 4.18 5.88
N HIS A 58 1.69 3.97 5.60
CA HIS A 58 2.66 3.42 6.54
C HIS A 58 3.86 4.35 6.63
N ALA A 59 4.51 4.41 7.79
CA ALA A 59 5.84 5.01 7.90
C ALA A 59 6.78 4.32 6.90
N ASP A 60 7.57 5.09 6.17
CA ASP A 60 8.55 4.59 5.23
C ASP A 60 9.82 4.20 6.01
N PRO A 61 10.14 2.89 6.16
CA PRO A 61 11.33 2.46 6.90
C PRO A 61 12.63 2.71 6.10
N GLY A 62 12.53 3.25 4.89
CA GLY A 62 13.61 3.53 3.97
C GLY A 62 13.22 3.07 2.56
N ARG A 63 13.13 4.03 1.62
CA ARG A 63 12.75 3.82 0.20
C ARG A 63 13.47 2.66 -0.51
N ASN A 64 14.63 2.24 0.01
CA ASN A 64 15.48 1.17 -0.53
C ASN A 64 15.69 -0.02 0.43
N ASP A 65 14.95 -0.14 1.54
CA ASP A 65 15.12 -1.27 2.46
C ASP A 65 14.46 -2.54 1.87
N PRO A 66 15.24 -3.55 1.45
CA PRO A 66 14.70 -4.77 0.85
C PRO A 66 13.77 -5.56 1.81
N ARG A 67 13.89 -5.36 3.13
CA ARG A 67 13.02 -6.00 4.14
C ARG A 67 11.59 -5.49 4.08
N PHE A 68 11.42 -4.23 3.71
CA PHE A 68 10.12 -3.60 3.52
C PHE A 68 9.38 -4.22 2.33
N TRP A 69 10.06 -4.31 1.19
CA TRP A 69 9.51 -4.92 -0.02
C TRP A 69 9.19 -6.41 0.16
N ALA A 70 10.01 -7.16 0.91
CA ALA A 70 9.74 -8.56 1.24
C ALA A 70 8.47 -8.75 2.11
N SER A 71 8.08 -7.73 2.88
CA SER A 71 6.88 -7.77 3.73
C SER A 71 5.60 -7.57 2.92
N SER A 72 5.67 -6.74 1.87
CA SER A 72 4.54 -6.27 1.08
C SER A 72 4.32 -6.99 -0.26
N LEU A 73 5.35 -7.62 -0.81
CA LEU A 73 5.25 -8.51 -1.98
C LEU A 73 4.76 -9.89 -1.56
N ARG A 74 3.53 -9.97 -1.06
CA ARG A 74 2.86 -11.25 -0.81
C ARG A 74 1.91 -11.56 -1.95
N ASP A 75 2.09 -12.72 -2.55
CA ASP A 75 1.12 -13.32 -3.47
C ASP A 75 0.02 -14.08 -2.70
N HIS A 76 -1.00 -14.56 -3.42
CA HIS A 76 -2.16 -15.24 -2.84
C HIS A 76 -1.77 -16.47 -1.97
N SER A 77 -0.66 -17.13 -2.25
CA SER A 77 -0.10 -18.24 -1.47
C SER A 77 0.44 -17.79 -0.11
N SER A 78 1.11 -16.65 -0.06
CA SER A 78 1.75 -16.13 1.15
C SER A 78 0.76 -15.46 2.12
N LEU A 79 -0.39 -14.95 1.62
CA LEU A 79 -1.50 -14.51 2.47
C LEU A 79 -2.27 -15.67 3.12
N ARG A 80 -2.47 -16.80 2.41
CA ARG A 80 -3.08 -18.01 3.01
C ARG A 80 -2.19 -18.64 4.09
N ALA A 81 -0.87 -18.59 3.92
CA ALA A 81 0.09 -19.12 4.91
C ALA A 81 0.12 -18.30 6.22
N ALA A 82 -0.08 -16.98 6.14
CA ALA A 82 -0.09 -16.09 7.31
C ALA A 82 -1.49 -15.87 7.92
N GLY A 83 -2.56 -16.29 7.22
CA GLY A 83 -3.93 -16.34 7.75
C GLY A 83 -4.18 -17.52 8.69
N ASN A 84 -3.19 -18.38 8.95
CA ASN A 84 -3.24 -19.28 10.09
C ASN A 84 -3.20 -18.42 11.37
N PRO A 85 -4.19 -18.54 12.27
CA PRO A 85 -4.19 -17.77 13.50
C PRO A 85 -2.97 -18.17 14.33
N VAL A 86 -1.99 -17.28 14.44
CA VAL A 86 -0.91 -17.43 15.39
C VAL A 86 -1.48 -17.08 16.76
N TRP A 87 -1.84 -18.10 17.53
CA TRP A 87 -2.14 -17.97 18.95
C TRP A 87 -0.83 -17.78 19.70
N VAL A 88 -0.59 -16.57 20.22
CA VAL A 88 0.50 -16.30 21.16
C VAL A 88 -0.01 -16.68 22.56
N ARG A 89 0.77 -17.49 23.29
CA ARG A 89 0.55 -17.79 24.71
C ARG A 89 1.11 -16.70 25.60
#